data_AF-A0AAE1ZJB2-F1
#
_entry.id   AF-A0AAE1ZJB2-F1
#
_cell.length_a   1.000
_cell.length_b   1.000
_cell.length_c   1.000
_cell.angle_alpha   90.00
_cell.angle_beta   90.00
_cell.angle_gamma   90.00
#
_symmetry.space_group_name_H-M   'P 1'
#
loop_
_entity.id
_entity.type
_entity.pdbx_description
1 polymer ?
#
loop_
_entity_poly.entity_id
_entity_poly.type
_entity_poly.pdbx_seq_one_letter_code
_entity_poly.pdbx_strand_id
1 'polypeptide(L)'
;MADLNEPQLQDGTGERQQSDTFEIDELDIQNMDDEEINLEHCRIKCISKLDRFPNVHSLCLRNNLLKKLENFEPVSETLEDLDVYDNQISRIENLECLTKLTSLDLSFNRIKRIENLENLNNLKKVFFVNNSISKIENLSNLRDLEMLELGSNKIRKLENLEEFKKLTQLYCGKNKISTIENLDNLTNLTILSIQGNRITKMNGLKRLINLEQLYLSENGITEIEGLETLSKLQILDLAYNFISQIQNMSHLDNLEEFWFNDNKISDWEQVEKLNVLKKLRTLYMERNPIYFLKSDQTKHDPNYRRKILLALPNLQQLDATLTGVGM
;
A
#
# COMPACT_ATOMS: atom_id res chain seq x y z
N MET A 1 -16.52 -56.31 13.98
CA MET A 1 -16.90 -55.14 13.17
C MET A 1 -16.07 -55.21 11.89
N ALA A 2 -16.69 -54.80 10.78
CA ALA A 2 -16.25 -54.80 9.37
C ALA A 2 -14.77 -54.41 9.16
N ASP A 3 -14.04 -54.78 8.09
CA ASP A 3 -14.30 -54.91 6.65
C ASP A 3 -13.25 -55.92 6.07
N LEU A 4 -13.46 -56.80 5.09
CA LEU A 4 -13.97 -56.74 3.72
C LEU A 4 -13.16 -55.88 2.73
N ASN A 5 -12.33 -56.60 1.96
CA ASN A 5 -11.86 -56.37 0.59
C ASN A 5 -10.95 -55.16 0.26
N GLU A 6 -9.66 -55.48 0.08
CA GLU A 6 -8.79 -54.79 -0.88
C GLU A 6 -9.34 -54.90 -2.31
N PRO A 7 -9.14 -53.86 -3.13
CA PRO A 7 -8.81 -54.06 -4.54
C PRO A 7 -7.38 -53.57 -4.84
N GLN A 8 -6.67 -54.43 -5.56
CA GLN A 8 -5.32 -54.26 -6.08
C GLN A 8 -5.23 -53.05 -7.03
N LEU A 9 -4.22 -52.20 -6.83
CA LEU A 9 -3.78 -51.19 -7.78
C LEU A 9 -3.07 -51.90 -8.95
N GLN A 10 -3.72 -51.98 -10.10
CA GLN A 10 -3.04 -52.27 -11.37
C GLN A 10 -2.31 -51.01 -11.84
N ASP A 11 -1.01 -51.16 -12.07
CA ASP A 11 -0.17 -50.23 -12.82
C ASP A 11 -0.80 -49.95 -14.19
N GLY A 12 -1.30 -48.72 -14.36
CA GLY A 12 -1.76 -48.17 -15.62
C GLY A 12 -0.95 -46.91 -15.94
N THR A 13 0.04 -47.05 -16.82
CA THR A 13 0.71 -45.95 -17.49
C THR A 13 -0.33 -45.09 -18.24
N GLY A 14 -0.55 -43.86 -17.81
CA GLY A 14 -1.49 -42.93 -18.46
C GLY A 14 -1.28 -41.49 -18.01
N GLU A 15 -0.63 -40.72 -18.89
CA GLU A 15 -0.78 -39.27 -19.11
C GLU A 15 -0.81 -38.31 -17.91
N ARG A 16 0.21 -37.44 -17.85
CA ARG A 16 0.16 -36.18 -17.09
C ARG A 16 -1.12 -35.43 -17.45
N GLN A 17 -2.06 -35.30 -16.51
CA GLN A 17 -3.25 -34.46 -16.64
C GLN A 17 -2.80 -33.05 -17.07
N GLN A 18 -3.16 -32.66 -18.30
CA GLN A 18 -3.15 -31.28 -18.74
C GLN A 18 -3.94 -30.49 -17.69
N SER A 19 -3.31 -29.51 -17.07
CA SER A 19 -3.99 -28.70 -16.07
C SER A 19 -5.08 -27.91 -16.81
N ASP A 20 -6.36 -28.21 -16.57
CA ASP A 20 -7.46 -27.53 -17.26
C ASP A 20 -7.39 -26.01 -17.05
N THR A 21 -7.10 -25.25 -18.12
CA THR A 21 -7.08 -23.79 -18.14
C THR A 21 -8.18 -23.30 -19.05
N PHE A 22 -8.90 -22.26 -18.65
CA PHE A 22 -10.14 -21.87 -19.31
C PHE A 22 -10.04 -20.55 -20.06
N GLU A 23 -10.90 -20.37 -21.05
CA GLU A 23 -11.26 -19.06 -21.59
C GLU A 23 -12.57 -18.60 -20.95
N ILE A 24 -12.85 -17.29 -20.91
CA ILE A 24 -14.06 -16.77 -20.23
C ILE A 24 -15.33 -17.39 -20.83
N ASP A 25 -15.34 -17.64 -22.14
CA ASP A 25 -16.49 -18.23 -22.82
C ASP A 25 -16.72 -19.71 -22.53
N GLU A 26 -15.72 -20.41 -22.00
CA GLU A 26 -15.81 -21.81 -21.58
C GLU A 26 -16.41 -21.94 -20.16
N LEU A 27 -16.56 -20.83 -19.43
CA LEU A 27 -17.16 -20.81 -18.11
C LEU A 27 -18.69 -20.76 -18.18
N ASP A 28 -19.34 -21.57 -17.35
CA ASP A 28 -20.79 -21.54 -17.16
C ASP A 28 -21.16 -20.42 -16.18
N ILE A 29 -21.45 -19.25 -16.72
CA ILE A 29 -21.82 -18.05 -15.96
C ILE A 29 -23.33 -17.85 -16.12
N GLN A 30 -24.06 -17.87 -15.01
CA GLN A 30 -25.53 -17.93 -15.02
C GLN A 30 -26.19 -16.56 -15.28
N ASN A 31 -25.55 -15.47 -14.86
CA ASN A 31 -26.10 -14.12 -14.95
C ASN A 31 -25.25 -13.25 -15.87
N MET A 32 -25.65 -13.17 -17.13
CA MET A 32 -24.96 -12.40 -18.17
C MET A 32 -25.27 -10.89 -18.11
N ASP A 33 -26.37 -10.52 -17.44
CA ASP A 33 -26.86 -9.14 -17.34
C ASP A 33 -26.36 -8.40 -16.08
N ASP A 34 -25.55 -9.06 -15.24
CA ASP A 34 -25.05 -8.48 -13.99
C ASP A 34 -24.07 -7.32 -14.26
N GLU A 35 -24.17 -6.27 -13.45
CA GLU A 35 -23.27 -5.10 -13.51
C GLU A 35 -21.86 -5.42 -12.96
N GLU A 36 -21.76 -6.47 -12.14
CA GLU A 36 -20.51 -6.92 -11.53
C GLU A 36 -20.25 -8.39 -11.91
N ILE A 37 -19.17 -8.64 -12.65
CA ILE A 37 -18.76 -9.97 -13.07
C ILE A 37 -17.51 -10.36 -12.29
N ASN A 38 -17.63 -11.34 -11.40
CA ASN A 38 -16.52 -11.86 -10.61
C ASN A 38 -16.08 -13.25 -11.09
N LEU A 39 -14.88 -13.31 -11.64
CA LEU A 39 -14.22 -14.50 -12.18
C LEU A 39 -12.88 -14.76 -11.47
N GLU A 40 -12.84 -14.54 -10.16
CA GLU A 40 -11.67 -14.84 -9.33
C GLU A 40 -11.34 -16.34 -9.31
N HIS A 41 -10.05 -16.66 -9.39
CA HIS A 41 -9.54 -18.03 -9.24
C HIS A 41 -10.13 -19.05 -10.24
N CYS A 42 -10.53 -18.59 -11.43
CA CYS A 42 -11.13 -19.44 -12.46
C CYS A 42 -10.11 -20.09 -13.41
N ARG A 43 -8.81 -19.91 -13.17
CA ARG A 43 -7.70 -20.40 -14.03
C ARG A 43 -7.82 -19.93 -15.49
N ILE A 44 -8.32 -18.72 -15.69
CA ILE A 44 -8.53 -18.11 -17.00
C ILE A 44 -7.18 -17.76 -17.63
N LYS A 45 -6.90 -18.26 -18.83
CA LYS A 45 -5.68 -17.97 -19.61
C LYS A 45 -5.84 -16.83 -20.61
N CYS A 46 -7.08 -16.57 -21.05
CA CYS A 46 -7.43 -15.67 -22.14
C CYS A 46 -8.77 -14.99 -21.85
N ILE A 47 -8.85 -13.68 -22.11
CA ILE A 47 -10.10 -12.91 -22.06
C ILE A 47 -10.81 -13.11 -23.40
N SER A 48 -12.04 -13.60 -23.40
CA SER A 48 -12.81 -13.90 -24.61
C SER A 48 -14.29 -13.58 -24.42
N LYS A 49 -14.97 -13.27 -25.53
CA LYS A 49 -16.43 -13.05 -25.64
C LYS A 49 -17.05 -12.19 -24.53
N LEU A 50 -16.44 -11.04 -24.23
CA LEU A 50 -17.01 -10.07 -23.29
C LEU A 50 -18.32 -9.43 -23.79
N ASP A 51 -18.66 -9.58 -25.08
CA ASP A 51 -19.96 -9.16 -25.65
C ASP A 51 -21.17 -9.86 -25.01
N ARG A 52 -20.93 -10.97 -24.28
CA ARG A 52 -21.94 -11.63 -23.47
C ARG A 52 -22.35 -10.85 -22.22
N PHE A 53 -21.57 -9.84 -21.80
CA PHE A 53 -21.82 -9.03 -20.60
C PHE A 53 -22.10 -7.57 -20.98
N PRO A 54 -23.27 -7.26 -21.59
CA PRO A 54 -23.52 -5.93 -22.17
C PRO A 54 -23.65 -4.80 -21.13
N ASN A 55 -23.87 -5.13 -19.85
CA ASN A 55 -24.09 -4.16 -18.77
C ASN A 55 -22.96 -4.15 -17.72
N VAL A 56 -21.82 -4.79 -17.98
CA VAL A 56 -20.76 -4.91 -16.97
C VAL A 56 -20.11 -3.56 -16.70
N HIS A 57 -20.12 -3.15 -15.43
CA HIS A 57 -19.44 -1.97 -14.90
C HIS A 57 -18.20 -2.36 -14.09
N SER A 58 -18.21 -3.53 -13.44
CA SER A 58 -17.04 -4.07 -12.72
C SER A 58 -16.69 -5.47 -13.21
N LEU A 59 -15.44 -5.66 -13.60
CA LEU A 59 -14.90 -6.96 -14.03
C LEU A 59 -13.72 -7.37 -13.13
N CYS A 60 -13.93 -8.41 -12.34
CA CYS A 60 -12.92 -8.99 -11.46
C CYS A 60 -12.37 -10.29 -12.06
N LEU A 61 -11.06 -10.29 -12.35
CA LEU A 61 -10.29 -11.39 -12.95
C LEU A 61 -9.11 -11.77 -12.05
N ARG A 62 -9.27 -11.62 -10.73
CA ARG A 62 -8.24 -11.90 -9.72
C ARG A 62 -7.72 -13.34 -9.76
N ASN A 63 -6.43 -13.53 -9.49
CA ASN A 63 -5.83 -14.85 -9.29
C ASN A 63 -6.09 -15.81 -10.48
N ASN A 64 -5.78 -15.34 -11.69
CA ASN A 64 -5.94 -16.09 -12.93
C ASN A 64 -4.58 -16.31 -13.62
N LEU A 65 -4.60 -16.82 -14.85
CA LEU A 65 -3.41 -17.17 -15.62
C LEU A 65 -3.20 -16.22 -16.81
N LEU A 66 -3.80 -15.03 -16.78
CA LEU A 66 -3.76 -14.06 -17.86
C LEU A 66 -2.33 -13.60 -18.09
N LYS A 67 -1.89 -13.64 -19.35
CA LYS A 67 -0.57 -13.14 -19.77
C LYS A 67 -0.65 -11.82 -20.53
N LYS A 68 -1.84 -11.50 -21.03
CA LYS A 68 -2.14 -10.35 -21.87
C LYS A 68 -3.48 -9.75 -21.48
N LEU A 69 -3.60 -8.47 -21.79
CA LEU A 69 -4.82 -7.70 -21.76
C LEU A 69 -5.33 -7.66 -23.21
N GLU A 70 -6.53 -8.16 -23.47
CA GLU A 70 -7.07 -8.29 -24.83
C GLU A 70 -8.61 -8.37 -24.80
N ASN A 71 -9.24 -8.06 -25.94
CA ASN A 71 -10.67 -8.24 -26.19
C ASN A 71 -11.60 -7.44 -25.26
N PHE A 72 -11.24 -6.20 -24.93
CA PHE A 72 -12.03 -5.29 -24.09
C PHE A 72 -13.02 -4.42 -24.86
N GLU A 73 -12.95 -4.39 -26.19
CA GLU A 73 -13.82 -3.58 -27.06
C GLU A 73 -15.32 -3.77 -26.79
N PRO A 74 -15.84 -4.99 -26.50
CA PRO A 74 -17.27 -5.15 -26.24
C PRO A 74 -17.79 -4.44 -24.99
N VAL A 75 -16.92 -4.12 -24.02
CA VAL A 75 -17.28 -3.52 -22.72
C VAL A 75 -16.74 -2.09 -22.58
N SER A 76 -16.24 -1.49 -23.66
CA SER A 76 -15.54 -0.21 -23.63
C SER A 76 -16.42 0.97 -23.18
N GLU A 77 -17.72 0.88 -23.40
CA GLU A 77 -18.68 1.94 -23.07
C GLU A 77 -19.28 1.81 -21.67
N THR A 78 -19.07 0.69 -20.99
CA THR A 78 -19.71 0.38 -19.69
C THR A 78 -18.71 0.16 -18.56
N LEU A 79 -17.52 -0.37 -18.84
CA LEU A 79 -16.58 -0.81 -17.81
C LEU A 79 -15.97 0.39 -17.05
N GLU A 80 -16.19 0.44 -15.75
CA GLU A 80 -15.70 1.48 -14.82
C GLU A 80 -14.64 0.96 -13.84
N ASP A 81 -14.64 -0.34 -13.54
CA ASP A 81 -13.69 -0.99 -12.64
C ASP A 81 -13.15 -2.28 -13.26
N LEU A 82 -11.83 -2.36 -13.39
CA LEU A 82 -11.13 -3.53 -13.92
C LEU A 82 -10.09 -4.00 -12.91
N ASP A 83 -10.28 -5.22 -12.41
CA ASP A 83 -9.38 -5.84 -11.47
C ASP A 83 -8.74 -7.09 -12.07
N VAL A 84 -7.46 -7.01 -12.37
CA VAL A 84 -6.64 -8.13 -12.88
C VAL A 84 -5.49 -8.45 -11.92
N TYR A 85 -5.72 -8.27 -10.62
CA TYR A 85 -4.78 -8.58 -9.55
C TYR A 85 -4.32 -10.06 -9.61
N ASP A 86 -3.05 -10.31 -9.33
CA ASP A 86 -2.43 -11.65 -9.30
C ASP A 86 -2.64 -12.45 -10.59
N ASN A 87 -1.99 -11.96 -11.64
CA ASN A 87 -1.94 -12.57 -12.96
C ASN A 87 -0.48 -12.61 -13.47
N GLN A 88 -0.29 -12.91 -14.75
CA GLN A 88 1.04 -13.03 -15.37
C GLN A 88 1.27 -11.96 -16.44
N ILE A 89 0.55 -10.84 -16.37
CA ILE A 89 0.60 -9.74 -17.34
C ILE A 89 1.96 -9.06 -17.25
N SER A 90 2.61 -8.87 -18.39
CA SER A 90 3.96 -8.28 -18.46
C SER A 90 4.00 -6.91 -19.10
N ARG A 91 2.93 -6.52 -19.79
CA ARG A 91 2.77 -5.25 -20.50
C ARG A 91 1.35 -4.75 -20.34
N ILE A 92 1.22 -3.43 -20.25
CA ILE A 92 -0.07 -2.75 -20.28
C ILE A 92 -0.35 -2.47 -21.76
N GLU A 93 -1.39 -3.07 -22.32
CA GLU A 93 -1.75 -2.96 -23.73
C GLU A 93 -3.26 -3.17 -23.90
N ASN A 94 -3.84 -2.66 -24.99
CA ASN A 94 -5.24 -2.87 -25.37
C ASN A 94 -6.27 -2.35 -24.34
N LEU A 95 -5.89 -1.35 -23.55
CA LEU A 95 -6.81 -0.66 -22.63
C LEU A 95 -7.31 0.66 -23.23
N GLU A 96 -6.80 1.10 -24.39
CA GLU A 96 -7.02 2.45 -24.93
C GLU A 96 -8.49 2.76 -25.21
N CYS A 97 -9.32 1.72 -25.39
CA CYS A 97 -10.77 1.83 -25.61
C CYS A 97 -11.58 2.05 -24.32
N LEU A 98 -11.06 1.67 -23.14
CA LEU A 98 -11.78 1.69 -21.86
C LEU A 98 -11.86 3.10 -21.25
N THR A 99 -12.33 4.08 -22.02
CA THR A 99 -12.31 5.49 -21.62
C THR A 99 -13.19 5.83 -20.42
N LYS A 100 -14.10 4.93 -20.03
CA LYS A 100 -14.97 5.06 -18.84
C LYS A 100 -14.31 4.59 -17.54
N LEU A 101 -13.15 3.94 -17.62
CA LEU A 101 -12.51 3.33 -16.47
C LEU A 101 -12.15 4.37 -15.40
N THR A 102 -12.57 4.09 -14.17
CA THR A 102 -12.32 4.91 -12.97
C THR A 102 -11.40 4.22 -11.98
N SER A 103 -11.33 2.89 -12.01
CA SER A 103 -10.50 2.05 -11.15
C SER A 103 -9.80 0.97 -11.98
N LEU A 104 -8.50 0.80 -11.77
CA LEU A 104 -7.68 -0.19 -12.45
C LEU A 104 -6.69 -0.83 -11.48
N ASP A 105 -6.85 -2.13 -11.20
CA ASP A 105 -5.90 -2.91 -10.42
C ASP A 105 -5.07 -3.84 -11.31
N LEU A 106 -3.76 -3.53 -11.42
CA LEU A 106 -2.74 -4.30 -12.13
C LEU A 106 -1.69 -4.87 -11.16
N SER A 107 -2.03 -4.98 -9.88
CA SER A 107 -1.13 -5.47 -8.84
C SER A 107 -0.79 -6.95 -9.00
N PHE A 108 0.33 -7.38 -8.42
CA PHE A 108 0.81 -8.77 -8.45
C PHE A 108 0.93 -9.32 -9.87
N ASN A 109 1.50 -8.52 -10.77
CA ASN A 109 1.78 -8.90 -12.15
C ASN A 109 3.29 -8.84 -12.42
N ARG A 110 3.69 -8.89 -13.70
CA ARG A 110 5.10 -8.89 -14.15
C ARG A 110 5.44 -7.61 -14.93
N ILE A 111 4.71 -6.54 -14.70
CA ILE A 111 4.82 -5.27 -15.43
C ILE A 111 6.15 -4.58 -15.07
N LYS A 112 6.86 -4.09 -16.08
CA LYS A 112 8.16 -3.42 -15.90
C LYS A 112 8.10 -1.91 -16.17
N ARG A 113 7.10 -1.46 -16.91
CA ARG A 113 6.94 -0.07 -17.35
C ARG A 113 5.46 0.27 -17.36
N ILE A 114 5.17 1.51 -16.99
CA ILE A 114 3.84 2.09 -17.13
C ILE A 114 3.78 2.64 -18.56
N GLU A 115 2.82 2.18 -19.36
CA GLU A 115 2.64 2.55 -20.76
C GLU A 115 1.15 2.40 -21.14
N ASN A 116 0.70 3.06 -22.21
CA ASN A 116 -0.63 2.86 -22.80
C ASN A 116 -1.82 3.16 -21.87
N LEU A 117 -1.68 4.16 -21.00
CA LEU A 117 -2.76 4.67 -20.14
C LEU A 117 -3.20 6.09 -20.52
N GLU A 118 -2.66 6.65 -21.60
CA GLU A 118 -2.82 8.08 -21.94
C GLU A 118 -4.27 8.49 -22.24
N ASN A 119 -5.13 7.53 -22.61
CA ASN A 119 -6.53 7.75 -22.96
C ASN A 119 -7.49 7.56 -21.77
N LEU A 120 -7.02 7.01 -20.64
CA LEU A 120 -7.85 6.65 -19.49
C LEU A 120 -8.07 7.84 -18.55
N ASN A 121 -8.51 8.96 -19.11
CA ASN A 121 -8.55 10.26 -18.43
C ASN A 121 -9.47 10.31 -17.21
N ASN A 122 -10.41 9.36 -17.08
CA ASN A 122 -11.36 9.27 -15.98
C ASN A 122 -10.86 8.43 -14.79
N LEU A 123 -9.64 7.88 -14.87
CA LEU A 123 -9.05 7.09 -13.78
C LEU A 123 -8.89 7.92 -12.52
N LYS A 124 -9.47 7.41 -11.43
CA LYS A 124 -9.37 7.96 -10.07
C LYS A 124 -8.46 7.10 -9.19
N LYS A 125 -8.41 5.79 -9.43
CA LYS A 125 -7.61 4.85 -8.64
C LYS A 125 -6.82 3.93 -9.55
N VAL A 126 -5.52 3.82 -9.30
CA VAL A 126 -4.65 2.88 -10.03
C VAL A 126 -3.71 2.18 -9.06
N PHE A 127 -3.65 0.85 -9.18
CA PHE A 127 -2.85 -0.01 -8.33
C PHE A 127 -1.84 -0.81 -9.16
N PHE A 128 -0.58 -0.77 -8.74
CA PHE A 128 0.55 -1.47 -9.36
C PHE A 128 1.38 -2.25 -8.33
N VAL A 129 0.78 -2.66 -7.21
CA VAL A 129 1.53 -3.30 -6.10
C VAL A 129 2.28 -4.52 -6.62
N ASN A 130 3.50 -4.74 -6.13
CA ASN A 130 4.26 -5.96 -6.40
C ASN A 130 4.44 -6.27 -7.90
N ASN A 131 4.99 -5.30 -8.63
CA ASN A 131 5.42 -5.43 -10.01
C ASN A 131 6.96 -5.25 -10.10
N SER A 132 7.47 -4.99 -11.30
CA SER A 132 8.89 -4.70 -11.55
C SER A 132 9.11 -3.31 -12.14
N ILE A 133 8.23 -2.35 -11.84
CA ILE A 133 8.28 -0.99 -12.36
C ILE A 133 9.48 -0.25 -11.78
N SER A 134 10.29 0.37 -12.64
CA SER A 134 11.50 1.09 -12.22
C SER A 134 11.37 2.61 -12.19
N LYS A 135 10.34 3.17 -12.84
CA LYS A 135 10.12 4.61 -13.00
C LYS A 135 8.64 4.91 -13.03
N ILE A 136 8.28 6.09 -12.52
CA ILE A 136 6.95 6.67 -12.66
C ILE A 136 6.98 7.44 -13.98
N GLU A 137 6.30 6.95 -15.01
CA GLU A 137 6.26 7.55 -16.35
C GLU A 137 4.88 7.33 -16.98
N ASN A 138 4.53 8.13 -17.99
CA ASN A 138 3.31 7.95 -18.81
C ASN A 138 1.98 8.00 -18.03
N LEU A 139 1.94 8.77 -16.93
CA LEU A 139 0.72 8.99 -16.14
C LEU A 139 0.20 10.43 -16.21
N SER A 140 0.87 11.34 -16.93
CA SER A 140 0.59 12.80 -16.89
C SER A 140 -0.83 13.21 -17.30
N ASN A 141 -1.54 12.36 -18.06
CA ASN A 141 -2.91 12.62 -18.50
C ASN A 141 -3.97 12.24 -17.44
N LEU A 142 -3.60 11.45 -16.43
CA LEU A 142 -4.52 10.98 -15.38
C LEU A 142 -4.76 12.08 -14.33
N ARG A 143 -5.28 13.24 -14.77
CA ARG A 143 -5.43 14.44 -13.93
C ARG A 143 -6.49 14.30 -12.85
N ASP A 144 -7.39 13.33 -13.01
CA ASP A 144 -8.46 13.02 -12.06
C ASP A 144 -8.05 11.96 -11.01
N LEU A 145 -6.78 11.54 -11.01
CA LEU A 145 -6.27 10.54 -10.09
C LEU A 145 -6.33 11.03 -8.62
N GLU A 146 -7.01 10.25 -7.79
CA GLU A 146 -7.21 10.48 -6.36
C GLU A 146 -6.32 9.54 -5.52
N MET A 147 -6.01 8.34 -6.02
CA MET A 147 -5.20 7.32 -5.36
C MET A 147 -4.22 6.66 -6.34
N LEU A 148 -2.93 6.65 -5.98
CA LEU A 148 -1.87 5.98 -6.71
C LEU A 148 -1.09 5.04 -5.78
N GLU A 149 -1.09 3.75 -6.11
CA GLU A 149 -0.41 2.72 -5.34
C GLU A 149 0.67 2.04 -6.19
N LEU A 150 1.92 2.19 -5.77
CA LEU A 150 3.14 1.74 -6.47
C LEU A 150 4.05 0.89 -5.55
N GLY A 151 3.50 0.35 -4.47
CA GLY A 151 4.21 -0.41 -3.46
C GLY A 151 4.90 -1.67 -4.01
N SER A 152 6.01 -2.07 -3.39
CA SER A 152 6.77 -3.27 -3.76
C SER A 152 7.23 -3.29 -5.23
N ASN A 153 7.82 -2.18 -5.69
CA ASN A 153 8.38 -2.04 -7.04
C ASN A 153 9.90 -1.81 -6.99
N LYS A 154 10.47 -1.27 -8.07
CA LYS A 154 11.91 -0.96 -8.22
C LYS A 154 12.14 0.54 -8.45
N ILE A 155 11.19 1.38 -8.06
CA ILE A 155 11.22 2.83 -8.25
C ILE A 155 12.33 3.44 -7.40
N ARG A 156 13.06 4.38 -7.98
CA ARG A 156 14.22 5.04 -7.32
C ARG A 156 14.00 6.51 -7.01
N LYS A 157 13.03 7.14 -7.67
CA LYS A 157 12.74 8.57 -7.56
C LYS A 157 11.25 8.80 -7.65
N LEU A 158 10.79 9.80 -6.91
CA LEU A 158 9.48 10.41 -7.10
C LEU A 158 9.65 11.43 -8.23
N GLU A 159 9.02 11.18 -9.37
CA GLU A 159 9.11 12.02 -10.57
C GLU A 159 7.80 11.92 -11.35
N ASN A 160 7.49 12.94 -12.16
CA ASN A 160 6.30 12.95 -13.02
C ASN A 160 4.97 12.89 -12.22
N LEU A 161 4.93 13.53 -11.04
CA LEU A 161 3.76 13.59 -10.16
C LEU A 161 3.04 14.96 -10.20
N GLU A 162 3.56 15.91 -10.98
CA GLU A 162 3.25 17.34 -10.90
C GLU A 162 1.82 17.67 -11.36
N GLU A 163 1.22 16.79 -12.15
CA GLU A 163 -0.13 16.93 -12.72
C GLU A 163 -1.24 16.41 -11.79
N PHE A 164 -0.92 15.61 -10.75
CA PHE A 164 -1.91 14.94 -9.89
C PHE A 164 -2.44 15.84 -8.77
N LYS A 165 -3.04 16.97 -9.14
CA LYS A 165 -3.55 17.97 -8.18
C LYS A 165 -4.71 17.46 -7.32
N LYS A 166 -5.41 16.40 -7.76
CA LYS A 166 -6.50 15.75 -7.01
C LYS A 166 -6.02 14.58 -6.15
N LEU A 167 -4.74 14.23 -6.18
CA LEU A 167 -4.22 13.08 -5.43
C LEU A 167 -4.38 13.31 -3.93
N THR A 168 -5.04 12.36 -3.28
CA THR A 168 -5.25 12.34 -1.83
C THR A 168 -4.40 11.25 -1.17
N GLN A 169 -4.11 10.15 -1.90
CA GLN A 169 -3.35 9.03 -1.36
C GLN A 169 -2.24 8.60 -2.31
N LEU A 170 -1.01 8.55 -1.78
CA LEU A 170 0.17 8.10 -2.51
C LEU A 170 0.89 7.03 -1.69
N TYR A 171 0.99 5.84 -2.27
CA TYR A 171 1.69 4.71 -1.68
C TYR A 171 2.85 4.29 -2.58
N CYS A 172 4.05 4.30 -2.02
CA CYS A 172 5.32 4.00 -2.67
C CYS A 172 6.20 3.13 -1.76
N GLY A 173 5.60 2.38 -0.84
CA GLY A 173 6.32 1.51 0.09
C GLY A 173 7.15 0.43 -0.61
N LYS A 174 8.17 -0.12 0.06
CA LYS A 174 9.03 -1.22 -0.44
C LYS A 174 9.62 -0.93 -1.83
N ASN A 175 10.20 0.25 -2.01
CA ASN A 175 10.87 0.67 -3.25
C ASN A 175 12.37 0.93 -2.98
N LYS A 176 13.03 1.72 -3.83
CA LYS A 176 14.44 2.11 -3.71
C LYS A 176 14.60 3.64 -3.70
N ILE A 177 13.58 4.36 -3.25
CA ILE A 177 13.53 5.82 -3.20
C ILE A 177 14.48 6.31 -2.12
N SER A 178 15.33 7.28 -2.46
CA SER A 178 16.34 7.84 -1.54
C SER A 178 16.00 9.22 -0.99
N THR A 179 15.09 9.93 -1.64
CA THR A 179 14.77 11.33 -1.40
C THR A 179 13.27 11.57 -1.56
N ILE A 180 12.71 12.37 -0.67
CA ILE A 180 11.34 12.87 -0.79
C ILE A 180 11.42 14.19 -1.57
N GLU A 181 11.02 14.16 -2.84
CA GLU A 181 11.10 15.29 -3.76
C GLU A 181 9.92 15.26 -4.74
N ASN A 182 9.69 16.38 -5.43
CA ASN A 182 8.65 16.51 -6.47
C ASN A 182 7.20 16.27 -5.97
N LEU A 183 6.93 16.55 -4.69
CA LEU A 183 5.58 16.47 -4.10
C LEU A 183 4.94 17.85 -3.90
N ASP A 184 5.59 18.93 -4.34
CA ASP A 184 5.18 20.32 -4.04
C ASP A 184 3.77 20.67 -4.55
N ASN A 185 3.31 20.02 -5.61
CA ASN A 185 1.98 20.25 -6.20
C ASN A 185 0.87 19.38 -5.58
N LEU A 186 1.22 18.39 -4.75
CA LEU A 186 0.27 17.43 -4.17
C LEU A 186 -0.36 18.00 -2.88
N THR A 187 -0.88 19.22 -2.96
CA THR A 187 -1.37 19.94 -1.77
C THR A 187 -2.62 19.32 -1.15
N ASN A 188 -3.33 18.44 -1.87
CA ASN A 188 -4.50 17.71 -1.39
C ASN A 188 -4.17 16.33 -0.79
N LEU A 189 -2.89 15.96 -0.73
CA LEU A 189 -2.46 14.68 -0.20
C LEU A 189 -2.76 14.60 1.30
N THR A 190 -3.51 13.56 1.70
CA THR A 190 -3.85 13.25 3.09
C THR A 190 -3.08 12.03 3.59
N ILE A 191 -2.74 11.08 2.71
CA ILE A 191 -1.98 9.88 3.06
C ILE A 191 -0.72 9.79 2.19
N LEU A 192 0.44 9.69 2.84
CA LEU A 192 1.71 9.40 2.19
C LEU A 192 2.39 8.20 2.85
N SER A 193 2.58 7.14 2.08
CA SER A 193 3.20 5.89 2.53
C SER A 193 4.45 5.60 1.70
N ILE A 194 5.64 5.71 2.32
CA ILE A 194 6.95 5.46 1.69
C ILE A 194 7.84 4.59 2.61
N GLN A 195 7.22 3.67 3.36
CA GLN A 195 7.93 2.71 4.20
C GLN A 195 8.84 1.78 3.39
N GLY A 196 9.88 1.21 3.98
CA GLY A 196 10.74 0.23 3.31
C GLY A 196 11.51 0.81 2.12
N ASN A 197 12.07 2.01 2.28
CA ASN A 197 12.82 2.73 1.25
C ASN A 197 14.25 3.02 1.74
N ARG A 198 14.92 4.02 1.14
CA ARG A 198 16.32 4.40 1.44
C ARG A 198 16.41 5.88 1.82
N ILE A 199 15.33 6.42 2.37
CA ILE A 199 15.23 7.83 2.75
C ILE A 199 16.06 8.05 4.01
N THR A 200 16.87 9.11 4.01
CA THR A 200 17.72 9.47 5.17
C THR A 200 17.33 10.80 5.81
N LYS A 201 16.50 11.58 5.14
CA LYS A 201 16.07 12.92 5.54
C LYS A 201 14.61 13.14 5.21
N MET A 202 13.90 13.90 6.04
CA MET A 202 12.46 14.15 5.94
C MET A 202 12.14 15.48 5.24
N ASN A 203 12.98 15.90 4.29
CA ASN A 203 12.73 17.11 3.51
C ASN A 203 11.62 16.91 2.46
N GLY A 204 11.20 17.97 1.77
CA GLY A 204 10.23 17.87 0.66
C GLY A 204 8.75 17.71 1.06
N LEU A 205 8.43 17.77 2.36
CA LEU A 205 7.05 17.63 2.87
C LEU A 205 6.33 18.97 3.08
N LYS A 206 7.03 20.10 2.99
CA LYS A 206 6.54 21.44 3.40
C LYS A 206 5.25 21.91 2.71
N ARG A 207 4.94 21.40 1.51
CA ARG A 207 3.73 21.78 0.76
C ARG A 207 2.53 20.89 1.02
N LEU A 208 2.71 19.76 1.71
CA LEU A 208 1.66 18.78 1.99
C LEU A 208 0.81 19.20 3.19
N ILE A 209 0.28 20.42 3.16
CA ILE A 209 -0.41 21.06 4.30
C ILE A 209 -1.69 20.33 4.75
N ASN A 210 -2.21 19.42 3.92
CA ASN A 210 -3.37 18.59 4.22
C ASN A 210 -3.01 17.16 4.68
N LEU A 211 -1.73 16.86 4.89
CA LEU A 211 -1.29 15.52 5.26
C LEU A 211 -1.78 15.15 6.66
N GLU A 212 -2.45 14.01 6.76
CA GLU A 212 -3.02 13.45 7.97
C GLU A 212 -2.27 12.19 8.41
N GLN A 213 -1.75 11.40 7.47
CA GLN A 213 -1.04 10.15 7.75
C GLN A 213 0.27 10.08 6.97
N LEU A 214 1.37 9.89 7.70
CA LEU A 214 2.72 9.79 7.14
C LEU A 214 3.41 8.51 7.62
N TYR A 215 3.67 7.60 6.69
CA TYR A 215 4.35 6.33 6.93
C TYR A 215 5.75 6.32 6.31
N LEU A 216 6.76 6.33 7.17
CA LEU A 216 8.19 6.39 6.82
C LEU A 216 9.00 5.29 7.54
N SER A 217 8.33 4.24 8.02
CA SER A 217 9.02 3.11 8.67
C SER A 217 10.00 2.40 7.75
N GLU A 218 10.96 1.68 8.33
CA GLU A 218 11.97 0.91 7.59
C GLU A 218 12.75 1.78 6.58
N ASN A 219 13.31 2.89 7.06
CA ASN A 219 14.16 3.80 6.28
C ASN A 219 15.49 4.04 7.02
N GLY A 220 16.27 5.00 6.54
CA GLY A 220 17.55 5.43 7.11
C GLY A 220 17.49 6.78 7.83
N ILE A 221 16.33 7.20 8.31
CA ILE A 221 16.11 8.54 8.88
C ILE A 221 16.81 8.66 10.23
N THR A 222 17.54 9.75 10.45
CA THR A 222 18.28 10.01 11.70
C THR A 222 17.67 11.14 12.54
N GLU A 223 16.91 12.03 11.92
CA GLU A 223 16.39 13.25 12.56
C GLU A 223 14.94 13.50 12.13
N ILE A 224 14.13 13.97 13.08
CA ILE A 224 12.77 14.43 12.81
C ILE A 224 12.85 15.90 12.35
N GLU A 225 12.55 16.14 11.06
CA GLU A 225 12.61 17.44 10.41
C GLU A 225 11.54 17.57 9.32
N GLY A 226 11.30 18.77 8.79
CA GLY A 226 10.44 18.97 7.62
C GLY A 226 8.93 18.83 7.89
N LEU A 227 8.53 18.75 9.16
CA LEU A 227 7.14 18.61 9.59
C LEU A 227 6.47 19.96 9.92
N GLU A 228 7.15 21.09 9.76
CA GLU A 228 6.77 22.40 10.35
C GLU A 228 5.39 22.90 9.90
N THR A 229 4.94 22.46 8.71
CA THR A 229 3.65 22.86 8.12
C THR A 229 2.54 21.83 8.29
N LEU A 230 2.83 20.65 8.85
CA LEU A 230 1.94 19.49 8.86
C LEU A 230 1.04 19.47 10.12
N SER A 231 0.34 20.57 10.39
CA SER A 231 -0.49 20.70 11.60
C SER A 231 -1.72 19.78 11.64
N LYS A 232 -2.11 19.17 10.51
CA LYS A 232 -3.19 18.19 10.41
C LYS A 232 -2.76 16.75 10.66
N LEU A 233 -1.47 16.49 10.86
CA LEU A 233 -0.95 15.14 11.00
C LEU A 233 -1.55 14.46 12.25
N GLN A 234 -2.15 13.30 12.04
CA GLN A 234 -2.79 12.45 13.04
C GLN A 234 -1.98 11.19 13.30
N ILE A 235 -1.39 10.61 12.25
CA ILE A 235 -0.58 9.39 12.32
C ILE A 235 0.80 9.68 11.77
N LEU A 236 1.83 9.41 12.59
CA LEU A 236 3.23 9.47 12.18
C LEU A 236 3.91 8.14 12.50
N ASP A 237 4.34 7.44 11.46
CA ASP A 237 5.12 6.21 11.58
C ASP A 237 6.57 6.43 11.12
N LEU A 238 7.48 6.33 12.08
CA LEU A 238 8.93 6.39 11.95
C LEU A 238 9.60 5.14 12.52
N ALA A 239 8.88 4.03 12.66
CA ALA A 239 9.43 2.78 13.18
C ALA A 239 10.60 2.27 12.34
N TYR A 240 11.53 1.51 12.93
CA TYR A 240 12.69 0.95 12.20
C TYR A 240 13.50 2.02 11.44
N ASN A 241 13.97 3.03 12.17
CA ASN A 241 14.87 4.08 11.68
C ASN A 241 16.06 4.25 12.64
N PHE A 242 16.82 5.34 12.51
CA PHE A 242 18.01 5.63 13.32
C PHE A 242 17.85 6.89 14.18
N ILE A 243 16.62 7.24 14.55
CA ILE A 243 16.30 8.47 15.28
C ILE A 243 16.76 8.35 16.74
N SER A 244 17.57 9.30 17.20
CA SER A 244 18.08 9.33 18.58
C SER A 244 17.50 10.45 19.45
N GLN A 245 16.80 11.41 18.84
CA GLN A 245 16.22 12.57 19.52
C GLN A 245 14.82 12.88 19.01
N ILE A 246 13.93 13.23 19.94
CA ILE A 246 12.60 13.73 19.65
C ILE A 246 12.68 15.26 19.60
N GLN A 247 12.32 15.84 18.47
CA GLN A 247 12.37 17.29 18.21
C GLN A 247 11.36 17.67 17.13
N ASN A 248 11.05 18.97 17.02
CA ASN A 248 10.17 19.51 15.95
C ASN A 248 8.76 18.90 15.93
N MET A 249 8.17 18.62 17.09
CA MET A 249 6.82 18.04 17.21
C MET A 249 5.81 18.94 17.93
N SER A 250 6.22 20.08 18.47
CA SER A 250 5.38 20.90 19.36
C SER A 250 4.14 21.49 18.71
N HIS A 251 4.11 21.58 17.37
CA HIS A 251 2.98 22.10 16.58
C HIS A 251 2.05 21.01 16.06
N LEU A 252 2.34 19.72 16.31
CA LEU A 252 1.54 18.58 15.87
C LEU A 252 0.38 18.31 16.85
N ASP A 253 -0.46 19.32 17.06
CA ASP A 253 -1.55 19.29 18.06
C ASP A 253 -2.63 18.23 17.78
N ASN A 254 -2.67 17.73 16.53
CA ASN A 254 -3.61 16.70 16.08
C ASN A 254 -3.03 15.29 16.11
N LEU A 255 -1.77 15.09 16.53
CA LEU A 255 -1.15 13.77 16.50
C LEU A 255 -1.79 12.85 17.55
N GLU A 256 -2.37 11.75 17.07
CA GLU A 256 -3.06 10.73 17.86
C GLU A 256 -2.23 9.46 17.97
N GLU A 257 -1.48 9.12 16.91
CA GLU A 257 -0.64 7.94 16.84
C GLU A 257 0.79 8.29 16.46
N PHE A 258 1.75 7.84 17.28
CA PHE A 258 3.17 8.01 16.99
C PHE A 258 3.92 6.71 17.17
N TRP A 259 4.47 6.19 16.07
CA TRP A 259 5.21 4.93 16.06
C TRP A 259 6.68 5.24 15.77
N PHE A 260 7.55 4.92 16.73
CA PHE A 260 9.00 5.05 16.60
C PHE A 260 9.72 3.89 17.29
N ASN A 261 9.08 2.73 17.42
CA ASN A 261 9.76 1.51 17.85
C ASN A 261 10.96 1.20 16.94
N ASP A 262 11.92 0.44 17.46
CA ASP A 262 13.13 0.07 16.72
C ASP A 262 13.96 1.29 16.23
N ASN A 263 14.08 2.32 17.07
CA ASN A 263 14.95 3.48 16.87
C ASN A 263 16.12 3.52 17.87
N LYS A 264 16.71 4.68 18.12
CA LYS A 264 17.91 4.88 18.95
C LYS A 264 17.66 5.81 20.16
N ILE A 265 16.42 5.93 20.62
CA ILE A 265 16.11 6.73 21.82
C ILE A 265 16.70 6.08 23.07
N SER A 266 17.64 6.76 23.73
CA SER A 266 18.36 6.26 24.91
C SER A 266 18.16 7.09 26.19
N ASP A 267 17.39 8.18 26.11
CA ASP A 267 17.19 9.12 27.21
C ASP A 267 15.71 9.37 27.49
N TRP A 268 15.36 9.41 28.78
CA TRP A 268 14.00 9.66 29.27
C TRP A 268 13.54 11.10 29.03
N GLU A 269 14.47 12.08 28.96
CA GLU A 269 14.13 13.47 28.61
C GLU A 269 13.45 13.55 27.23
N GLN A 270 13.79 12.65 26.30
CA GLN A 270 13.14 12.62 24.98
C GLN A 270 11.65 12.28 25.10
N VAL A 271 11.28 11.39 26.02
CA VAL A 271 9.89 10.98 26.24
C VAL A 271 9.07 12.13 26.84
N GLU A 272 9.67 12.90 27.75
CA GLU A 272 9.01 14.06 28.37
C GLU A 272 8.64 15.14 27.35
N LYS A 273 9.39 15.27 26.24
CA LYS A 273 9.06 16.19 25.15
C LYS A 273 7.71 15.88 24.49
N LEU A 274 7.24 14.63 24.55
CA LEU A 274 5.94 14.23 24.00
C LEU A 274 4.76 14.76 24.83
N ASN A 275 4.98 15.30 26.03
CA ASN A 275 3.94 15.87 26.89
C ASN A 275 3.16 17.03 26.25
N VAL A 276 3.72 17.65 25.21
CA VAL A 276 3.06 18.71 24.42
C VAL A 276 1.92 18.15 23.57
N LEU A 277 1.98 16.88 23.17
CA LEU A 277 1.03 16.23 22.27
C LEU A 277 -0.22 15.78 23.02
N LYS A 278 -1.18 16.69 23.22
CA LYS A 278 -2.35 16.46 24.08
C LYS A 278 -3.33 15.41 23.57
N LYS A 279 -3.34 15.14 22.26
CA LYS A 279 -4.20 14.15 21.63
C LYS A 279 -3.56 12.77 21.48
N LEU A 280 -2.28 12.61 21.82
CA LEU A 280 -1.57 11.34 21.65
C LEU A 280 -2.25 10.22 22.46
N ARG A 281 -2.74 9.19 21.76
CA ARG A 281 -3.45 8.03 22.33
C ARG A 281 -2.65 6.75 22.21
N THR A 282 -1.96 6.56 21.08
CA THR A 282 -1.23 5.35 20.76
C THR A 282 0.25 5.67 20.56
N LEU A 283 1.11 4.96 21.29
CA LEU A 283 2.55 5.12 21.20
C LEU A 283 3.21 3.76 21.03
N TYR A 284 3.97 3.59 19.96
CA TYR A 284 4.87 2.44 19.80
C TYR A 284 6.30 2.93 19.92
N MET A 285 7.02 2.45 20.93
CA MET A 285 8.40 2.86 21.19
C MET A 285 9.27 1.73 21.76
N GLU A 286 8.75 0.50 21.77
CA GLU A 286 9.52 -0.69 22.11
C GLU A 286 10.78 -0.86 21.25
N ARG A 287 11.74 -1.63 21.76
CA ARG A 287 13.03 -1.89 21.09
C ARG A 287 13.88 -0.64 20.79
N ASN A 288 13.58 0.50 21.40
CA ASN A 288 14.55 1.59 21.60
C ASN A 288 15.53 1.23 22.74
N PRO A 289 16.75 1.80 22.81
CA PRO A 289 17.67 1.57 23.93
C PRO A 289 17.05 1.73 25.33
N ILE A 290 16.13 2.68 25.54
CA ILE A 290 15.39 2.85 26.81
C ILE A 290 14.46 1.68 27.19
N TYR A 291 14.13 0.80 26.24
CA TYR A 291 13.30 -0.39 26.47
C TYR A 291 14.04 -1.46 27.29
N PHE A 292 15.38 -1.45 27.26
CA PHE A 292 16.22 -2.46 27.88
C PHE A 292 16.86 -1.95 29.18
N LEU A 293 17.31 -2.88 30.03
CA LEU A 293 18.06 -2.55 31.24
C LEU A 293 19.41 -1.93 30.89
N LYS A 294 19.79 -0.86 31.58
CA LYS A 294 21.11 -0.22 31.41
C LYS A 294 22.29 -1.17 31.65
N SER A 295 22.11 -2.16 32.54
CA SER A 295 23.13 -3.16 32.85
C SER A 295 23.18 -4.33 31.86
N ASP A 296 22.10 -4.56 31.09
CA ASP A 296 21.96 -5.71 30.19
C ASP A 296 20.98 -5.37 29.05
N GLN A 297 21.51 -4.96 27.90
CA GLN A 297 20.72 -4.55 26.73
C GLN A 297 19.94 -5.68 26.06
N THR A 298 20.04 -6.91 26.56
CA THR A 298 19.23 -8.04 26.08
C THR A 298 17.96 -8.26 26.89
N LYS A 299 17.83 -7.59 28.05
CA LYS A 299 16.70 -7.76 28.97
C LYS A 299 15.84 -6.51 29.03
N HIS A 300 14.53 -6.71 29.02
CA HIS A 300 13.53 -5.65 29.17
C HIS A 300 13.63 -4.95 30.53
N ASP A 301 13.58 -3.60 30.57
CA ASP A 301 13.46 -2.85 31.83
C ASP A 301 12.02 -2.97 32.35
N PRO A 302 11.77 -3.65 33.49
CA PRO A 302 10.41 -3.81 34.03
C PRO A 302 9.74 -2.47 34.40
N ASN A 303 10.51 -1.39 34.55
CA ASN A 303 9.98 -0.06 34.84
C ASN A 303 9.62 0.74 33.58
N TYR A 304 9.97 0.26 32.38
CA TYR A 304 9.77 0.96 31.11
C TYR A 304 8.33 1.48 30.97
N ARG A 305 7.35 0.57 31.09
CA ARG A 305 5.93 0.90 30.97
C ARG A 305 5.51 1.93 32.02
N ARG A 306 5.85 1.69 33.29
CA ARG A 306 5.48 2.57 34.40
C ARG A 306 6.02 4.00 34.20
N LYS A 307 7.27 4.14 33.78
CA LYS A 307 7.90 5.46 33.55
C LYS A 307 7.20 6.22 32.43
N ILE A 308 6.86 5.54 31.33
CA ILE A 308 6.14 6.16 30.20
C ILE A 308 4.77 6.64 30.64
N LEU A 309 4.00 5.83 31.36
CA LEU A 309 2.67 6.22 31.82
C LEU A 309 2.68 7.33 32.89
N LEU A 310 3.78 7.48 33.63
CA LEU A 310 3.97 8.63 34.52
C LEU A 310 4.24 9.92 33.74
N ALA A 311 5.00 9.85 32.64
CA ALA A 311 5.23 10.99 31.77
C ALA A 311 3.97 11.34 30.95
N LEU A 312 3.33 10.33 30.35
CA LEU A 312 2.22 10.44 29.42
C LEU A 312 0.95 9.77 29.98
N PRO A 313 0.29 10.37 30.98
CA PRO A 313 -0.82 9.74 31.71
C PRO A 313 -2.11 9.57 30.89
N ASN A 314 -2.24 10.27 29.75
CA ASN A 314 -3.44 10.21 28.90
C ASN A 314 -3.37 9.17 27.78
N LEU A 315 -2.26 8.42 27.72
CA LEU A 315 -2.02 7.42 26.69
C LEU A 315 -2.98 6.23 26.88
N GLN A 316 -3.65 5.80 25.82
CA GLN A 316 -4.62 4.69 25.83
C GLN A 316 -3.97 3.36 25.46
N GLN A 317 -2.97 3.40 24.59
CA GLN A 317 -2.20 2.24 24.16
C GLN A 317 -0.70 2.54 24.16
N LEU A 318 0.07 1.64 24.76
CA LEU A 318 1.53 1.64 24.69
C LEU A 318 2.00 0.30 24.15
N ASP A 319 2.71 0.36 23.03
CA ASP A 319 3.13 -0.79 22.23
C ASP A 319 1.92 -1.69 21.93
N ALA A 320 2.03 -3.01 22.11
CA ALA A 320 0.94 -3.95 21.88
C ALA A 320 -0.11 -4.03 23.01
N THR A 321 -0.12 -3.11 23.99
CA THR A 321 -0.94 -3.27 25.22
C THR A 321 -1.68 -2.01 25.65
N LEU A 322 -2.99 -2.16 25.96
CA LEU A 322 -3.84 -1.10 26.50
C LEU A 322 -3.42 -0.68 27.92
N THR A 323 -3.58 0.60 28.23
CA THR A 323 -3.11 1.20 29.50
C THR A 323 -4.15 1.21 30.61
N GLY A 324 -5.44 1.05 30.27
CA GLY A 324 -6.55 1.29 31.22
C GLY A 324 -7.25 2.63 31.03
N VAL A 325 -6.64 3.58 30.33
CA VAL A 325 -7.18 4.93 30.15
C VAL A 325 -8.28 4.92 29.09
N GLY A 326 -9.46 5.43 29.45
CA GLY A 326 -10.60 5.54 28.52
C GLY A 326 -11.37 4.23 28.26
N MET A 327 -11.13 3.18 29.05
CA MET A 327 -11.99 1.99 29.12
C MET A 327 -13.24 2.22 29.97
#